data_AF-A0A8H9G4I1-F1
#
_entry.id   AF-A0A8H9G4I1-F1
#
_cell.length_a   1.000
_cell.length_b   1.000
_cell.length_c   1.000
_cell.angle_alpha   90.00
_cell.angle_beta   90.00
_cell.angle_gamma   90.00
#
_symmetry.space_group_name_H-M   'P 1'
#
loop_
_entity.id
_entity.type
_entity.pdbx_description
1 polymer ?
#
loop_
_entity_poly.entity_id
_entity_poly.type
_entity_poly.pdbx_seq_one_letter_code
_entity_poly.pdbx_strand_id
1 'polypeptide(L)' 'MYSINENKAIKAITLLKQGITTKDKAIILQAYTMIENDEAFFWDGLDDLFNQWDKLIDKANELLTI' A
#
# COMPACT_ATOMS: atom_id res chain seq x y z
N MET A 1 -8.03 18.64 5.01
CA MET A 1 -8.94 17.72 4.29
C MET A 1 -8.07 16.99 3.29
N TYR A 2 -7.89 15.68 3.45
CA TYR A 2 -6.96 14.91 2.62
C TYR A 2 -7.50 14.72 1.20
N SER A 3 -6.61 14.69 0.22
CA SER A 3 -6.99 14.43 -1.18
C SER A 3 -7.52 13.00 -1.35
N ILE A 4 -8.18 12.70 -2.48
CA ILE A 4 -8.65 11.33 -2.77
C ILE A 4 -7.47 10.36 -2.80
N ASN A 5 -6.35 10.76 -3.43
CA ASN A 5 -5.14 9.95 -3.51
C ASN A 5 -4.49 9.77 -2.14
N GLU A 6 -4.41 10.82 -1.33
CA GLU A 6 -3.87 10.72 0.03
C GLU A 6 -4.67 9.75 0.89
N ASN A 7 -6.01 9.82 0.85
CA ASN A 7 -6.87 8.88 1.56
C ASN A 7 -6.70 7.43 1.06
N LYS A 8 -6.52 7.23 -0.24
CA LYS A 8 -6.26 5.91 -0.82
C LYS A 8 -4.89 5.38 -0.38
N ALA A 9 -3.84 6.19 -0.46
CA ALA A 9 -2.50 5.85 -0.01
C ALA A 9 -2.48 5.44 1.47
N ILE A 10 -3.11 6.23 2.35
CA ILE A 10 -3.20 5.92 3.79
C ILE A 10 -3.89 4.58 4.03
N LYS A 11 -5.01 4.31 3.34
CA LYS A 11 -5.74 3.05 3.44
C LYS A 11 -4.92 1.86 2.93
N ALA A 12 -4.28 1.99 1.78
CA ALA A 12 -3.42 0.94 1.21
C ALA A 12 -2.25 0.63 2.13
N ILE A 13 -1.55 1.65 2.64
CA ILE A 13 -0.46 1.48 3.61
C ILE A 13 -0.94 0.81 4.90
N THR A 14 -2.14 1.17 5.39
CA THR A 14 -2.72 0.55 6.59
C THR A 14 -3.00 -0.93 6.37
N LEU A 15 -3.62 -1.28 5.23
CA LEU A 15 -3.84 -2.68 4.85
C LEU A 15 -2.52 -3.43 4.70
N LEU A 16 -1.53 -2.83 4.05
CA LEU A 16 -0.21 -3.45 3.86
C LEU A 16 0.48 -3.74 5.20
N LYS A 17 0.47 -2.77 6.13
CA LYS A 17 0.98 -2.96 7.50
C LYS A 17 0.24 -4.08 8.23
N GLN A 18 -1.09 -4.12 8.12
CA GLN A 18 -1.91 -5.17 8.73
C GLN A 18 -1.54 -6.54 8.16
N GLY A 19 -1.55 -6.69 6.84
CA GLY A 19 -1.24 -7.94 6.15
C GLY A 19 0.18 -8.44 6.44
N ILE A 20 1.17 -7.56 6.50
CA ILE A 20 2.54 -7.92 6.93
C ILE A 20 2.55 -8.42 8.38
N THR A 21 1.85 -7.73 9.28
CA THR A 21 1.82 -8.08 10.71
C THR A 21 1.15 -9.42 10.96
N THR A 22 0.04 -9.68 10.27
CA THR A 22 -0.72 -10.94 10.38
C THR A 22 -0.19 -12.05 9.47
N LYS A 23 0.78 -11.74 8.60
CA LYS A 23 1.25 -12.61 7.50
C LYS A 23 0.10 -13.06 6.58
N ASP A 24 -0.92 -12.23 6.42
CA ASP A 24 -2.08 -12.50 5.59
C ASP A 24 -1.84 -12.00 4.15
N LYS A 25 -1.61 -12.94 3.24
CA LYS A 25 -1.35 -12.65 1.83
C LYS A 25 -2.55 -11.99 1.13
N ALA A 26 -3.78 -12.31 1.53
CA ALA A 26 -4.96 -11.73 0.89
C ALA A 26 -5.07 -10.23 1.20
N ILE A 27 -4.78 -9.84 2.45
CA ILE A 27 -4.75 -8.42 2.86
C ILE A 27 -3.62 -7.67 2.15
N ILE A 28 -2.44 -8.30 2.03
CA ILE A 28 -1.32 -7.72 1.28
C ILE A 28 -1.73 -7.46 -0.18
N LEU A 29 -2.30 -8.45 -0.86
CA LEU A 29 -2.75 -8.31 -2.25
C LEU A 29 -3.87 -7.27 -2.40
N GLN A 30 -4.77 -7.15 -1.41
CA GLN A 30 -5.79 -6.11 -1.39
C GLN A 30 -5.16 -4.71 -1.35
N ALA A 31 -4.10 -4.51 -0.56
CA ALA A 31 -3.40 -3.23 -0.52
C ALA A 31 -2.79 -2.87 -1.88
N TYR A 32 -2.13 -3.83 -2.55
CA TYR A 32 -1.56 -3.65 -3.89
C TYR A 32 -2.61 -3.30 -4.94
N THR A 33 -3.68 -4.08 -5.01
CA THR A 33 -4.74 -3.87 -6.01
C THR A 33 -5.46 -2.53 -5.82
N MET A 34 -5.44 -1.94 -4.62
CA MET A 34 -5.99 -0.62 -4.37
C MET A 34 -5.20 0.53 -5.02
N ILE A 35 -3.92 0.30 -5.32
CA ILE A 35 -3.01 1.29 -5.91
C ILE A 35 -2.75 0.97 -7.38
N GLU A 36 -2.36 -0.27 -7.67
CA GLU A 36 -1.92 -0.69 -9.01
C GLU A 36 -3.05 -0.77 -10.04
N ASN A 37 -4.29 -1.04 -9.63
CA ASN A 37 -5.42 -1.13 -10.55
C ASN A 37 -6.15 0.21 -10.75
N ASP A 38 -5.67 1.29 -10.14
CA ASP A 38 -6.32 2.59 -10.17
C ASP A 38 -5.55 3.57 -11.04
N GLU A 39 -5.93 3.68 -12.31
CA GLU A 39 -5.29 4.59 -13.28
C GLU A 39 -5.40 6.08 -12.89
N ALA A 40 -6.31 6.44 -11.99
CA ALA A 40 -6.46 7.82 -11.49
C ALA A 40 -5.59 8.10 -10.25
N PHE A 41 -4.95 7.07 -9.68
CA PHE A 41 -4.09 7.22 -8.54
C PHE A 41 -2.69 7.67 -8.96
N PHE A 42 -2.19 8.71 -8.28
CA PHE A 42 -0.83 9.21 -8.45
C PHE A 42 -0.24 9.60 -7.09
N TRP A 43 1.05 9.34 -6.92
CA TRP A 43 1.82 9.69 -5.72
C TRP A 43 2.25 11.16 -5.67
N ASP A 44 1.87 11.98 -6.64
CA ASP A 44 2.27 13.39 -6.71
C ASP A 44 1.82 14.16 -5.46
N GLY A 45 2.78 14.82 -4.79
CA GLY A 45 2.57 15.51 -3.51
C GLY A 45 2.40 14.59 -2.29
N LEU A 46 2.67 13.28 -2.42
CA LEU A 46 2.52 12.28 -1.34
C LEU A 46 3.85 11.60 -0.96
N ASP A 47 4.97 12.31 -1.07
CA ASP A 47 6.33 11.77 -0.92
C ASP A 47 6.52 10.96 0.39
N ASP A 48 6.02 11.45 1.52
CA ASP A 48 6.11 10.77 2.81
C ASP A 48 5.34 9.45 2.85
N LEU A 49 4.21 9.38 2.15
CA LEU A 49 3.40 8.16 2.06
C LEU A 49 4.03 7.18 1.07
N PHE A 50 4.55 7.68 -0.06
CA PHE A 50 5.29 6.87 -1.02
C PHE A 50 6.52 6.22 -0.36
N ASN A 51 7.31 6.99 0.38
CA ASN A 51 8.46 6.48 1.13
C ASN A 51 8.09 5.42 2.18
N GLN A 52 6.89 5.51 2.78
CA GLN A 52 6.40 4.47 3.68
C GLN A 52 5.94 3.22 2.92
N TRP A 53 5.25 3.41 1.80
CA TRP A 53 4.80 2.34 0.92
C TRP A 53 5.96 1.51 0.39
N ASP A 54 6.98 2.18 -0.16
CA ASP A 54 8.18 1.56 -0.72
C ASP A 54 8.90 0.65 0.30
N LYS A 55 9.11 1.13 1.52
CA LYS A 55 9.71 0.35 2.63
C LYS A 55 8.88 -0.87 3.03
N LEU A 56 7.57 -0.85 2.83
CA LEU A 56 6.68 -1.94 3.19
C LEU A 56 6.53 -2.96 2.06
N ILE A 57 6.61 -2.51 0.80
CA ILE A 57 6.50 -3.35 -0.38
C ILE A 57 7.53 -4.48 -0.36
N ASP A 58 8.79 -4.18 -0.02
CA ASP A 58 9.85 -5.20 0.02
C ASP A 58 9.49 -6.34 0.99
N LYS A 59 9.08 -5.97 2.21
CA LYS A 59 8.67 -6.93 3.24
C LYS A 59 7.38 -7.67 2.87
N ALA A 60 6.46 -7.01 2.18
CA ALA A 60 5.25 -7.64 1.67
C ALA A 60 5.59 -8.66 0.56
N ASN A 61 6.51 -8.33 -0.33
CA ASN A 61 6.96 -9.20 -1.42
C ASN A 61 7.68 -10.45 -0.91
N GLU A 62 8.50 -10.32 0.14
CA GLU A 62 9.09 -11.47 0.84
C GLU A 62 8.03 -12.44 1.37
N LEU A 63 6.89 -11.93 1.86
CA LEU A 63 5.79 -12.78 2.36
C LEU A 63 4.95 -13.38 1.23
N LEU A 64 4.84 -12.70 0.09
CA LEU A 64 4.13 -13.22 -1.08
C LEU A 64 4.91 -14.32 -1.77
N THR A 65 6.22 -14.15 -1.91
CA THR A 65 7.15 -15.11 -2.53
C THR A 65 7.33 -16.30 -1.58
N ILE A 66 6.91 -17.49 -2.00
CA ILE A 66 7.18 -18.77 -1.30
C ILE A 66 8.45 -19.36 -1.88
#